data_AF-A0A067MV04-F1
#
_entry.id   AF-A0A067MV04-F1
#
_cell.length_a   1.000
_cell.length_b   1.000
_cell.length_c   1.000
_cell.angle_alpha   90.00
_cell.angle_beta   90.00
_cell.angle_gamma   90.00
#
_symmetry.space_group_name_H-M   'P 1'
#
loop_
_entity.id
_entity.type
_entity.pdbx_description
1 polymer ?
#
loop_
_entity_poly.entity_id
_entity_poly.type
_entity_poly.pdbx_seq_one_letter_code
_entity_poly.pdbx_strand_id
1 'polypeptide(L)'
;MLWAPLFTILAIALCDPCAALDVPRNINSIQWVDCASSVPQPFQGIPLPGALPPTLHCGRLDVPMDYSQPFSTNNKITLGFAMYRPSNPKGLINFNPGGPGSEVASYAWAVALNLSVAAPVSGLGDFDFLAMDVRGTFSSNPLNCTLGDLAIPSSFPTNEAEFEAYQAPVRAYAQSCIDQSTPKGIVAHIGTAETVQDWDSLREALCYDKMHFLGISSGTTGGITYASKFPQNVGRFVLDAIIPPGISNLDLVTSQIKAANRLLLRADAYCIYDPTCPFHSIGKGSVVQAFSDVLQQALAGNSSGVTVDDVRAAANIGYLSGNPNFPAFNLALYGALNGNWSALSYATFAPSYLPAFASSLHILCLDQHIDDNTFSGFNAIRQSIAKVDTAQISYVQDLTIIGLCGGWPYHGNSQIPLPTDAPMLLVTADFDLNTPTEFSTFEWAQAPNGVLVVRHGDDHGTVTVSGPAQSAEIAFLATGNLPSGTDETLVTIYTSGMERGPIADPYTAPIGPPAGDITSAV
;
A
#
# COMPACT_ATOMS: atom_id res chain seq x y z
N MET A 1 -46.07 28.36 42.56
CA MET A 1 -45.37 27.06 42.58
C MET A 1 -44.86 26.79 41.17
N LEU A 2 -43.59 27.09 40.91
CA LEU A 2 -42.90 26.84 39.65
C LEU A 2 -41.44 26.62 40.05
N TRP A 3 -40.97 25.37 39.99
CA TRP A 3 -39.57 25.00 40.15
C TRP A 3 -39.20 24.15 38.93
N ALA A 4 -38.34 24.71 38.08
CA ALA A 4 -37.67 23.99 37.01
C ALA A 4 -36.25 23.63 37.49
N PRO A 5 -35.72 22.42 37.23
CA PRO A 5 -34.36 22.09 37.63
C PRO A 5 -33.36 22.59 36.58
N LEU A 6 -32.33 23.29 37.04
CA LEU A 6 -31.11 23.56 36.27
C LEU A 6 -30.32 22.26 36.14
N PHE A 7 -30.15 21.76 34.91
CA PHE A 7 -29.13 20.76 34.60
C PHE A 7 -27.79 21.47 34.42
N THR A 8 -26.85 21.17 35.31
CA THR A 8 -25.46 21.60 35.22
C THR A 8 -24.74 20.68 34.22
N ILE A 9 -24.29 21.23 33.09
CA ILE A 9 -23.41 20.53 32.15
C ILE A 9 -22.03 20.46 32.81
N LEU A 10 -21.63 19.26 33.25
CA LEU A 10 -20.26 19.00 33.69
C LEU A 10 -19.40 18.85 32.43
N ALA A 11 -18.65 19.89 32.07
CA ALA A 11 -17.62 19.78 31.06
C ALA A 11 -16.54 18.80 31.58
N ILE A 12 -16.42 17.64 30.94
CA ILE A 12 -15.30 16.73 31.17
C ILE A 12 -14.08 17.41 30.53
N ALA A 13 -13.24 18.02 31.37
CA ALA A 13 -11.92 18.47 30.95
C ALA A 13 -11.10 17.21 30.64
N LEU A 14 -10.90 16.92 29.36
CA LEU A 14 -9.84 16.02 28.90
C LEU A 14 -8.52 16.67 29.35
N CYS A 15 -7.87 16.11 30.37
CA CYS A 15 -6.56 16.58 30.81
C CYS A 15 -5.59 16.49 29.62
N ASP A 16 -5.01 17.63 29.29
CA ASP A 16 -3.90 17.74 28.36
C ASP A 16 -2.70 17.01 28.98
N PRO A 17 -2.23 15.86 28.43
CA PRO A 17 -1.14 15.08 29.01
C PRO A 17 0.17 15.85 29.10
N CYS A 18 0.28 16.97 28.38
CA CYS A 18 1.47 17.79 28.24
C CYS A 18 1.71 18.78 29.40
N ALA A 19 0.83 18.88 30.41
CA ALA A 19 0.96 19.87 31.49
C ALA A 19 2.20 19.73 32.41
N ALA A 20 3.04 18.71 32.20
CA ALA A 20 4.20 18.41 33.06
C ALA A 20 5.57 18.78 32.46
N LEU A 21 5.67 19.30 31.23
CA LEU A 21 6.95 19.59 30.57
C LEU A 21 7.09 21.08 30.21
N ASP A 22 7.95 21.77 30.95
CA ASP A 22 8.21 23.22 30.91
C ASP A 22 9.10 23.64 29.71
N VAL A 23 8.78 23.17 28.50
CA VAL A 23 9.49 23.52 27.26
C VAL A 23 8.55 24.32 26.35
N PRO A 24 8.92 25.54 25.91
CA PRO A 24 8.13 26.29 24.95
C PRO A 24 8.20 25.59 23.58
N ARG A 25 7.19 24.75 23.30
CA ARG A 25 7.01 24.12 21.99
C ARG A 25 5.92 24.88 21.23
N ASN A 26 6.17 25.25 19.98
CA ASN A 26 5.18 25.79 19.06
C ASN A 26 4.23 24.65 18.59
N ILE A 27 3.48 24.05 19.52
CA ILE A 27 2.60 22.92 19.20
C ILE A 27 1.24 23.49 18.77
N ASN A 28 0.79 23.12 17.58
CA ASN A 28 -0.62 23.19 17.26
C ASN A 28 -1.36 22.15 18.13
N SER A 29 -2.21 22.61 19.06
CA SER A 29 -2.95 21.72 19.96
C SER A 29 -3.89 20.79 19.18
N ILE A 30 -3.92 19.50 19.53
CA ILE A 30 -4.90 18.55 18.98
C ILE A 30 -6.32 19.01 19.32
N GLN A 31 -7.17 19.05 18.30
CA GLN A 31 -8.61 19.25 18.46
C GLN A 31 -9.31 17.89 18.52
N TRP A 32 -9.58 17.39 19.73
CA TRP A 32 -10.37 16.17 19.91
C TRP A 32 -11.83 16.42 19.48
N VAL A 33 -12.38 15.48 18.71
CA VAL A 33 -13.74 15.55 18.17
C VAL A 33 -14.54 14.31 18.55
N ASP A 34 -15.86 14.42 18.54
CA ASP A 34 -16.74 13.27 18.74
C ASP A 34 -16.63 12.32 17.54
N CYS A 35 -16.18 11.09 17.79
CA CYS A 35 -16.10 10.04 16.78
C CYS A 35 -17.44 9.74 16.11
N ALA A 36 -18.56 9.83 16.84
CA ALA A 36 -19.88 9.60 16.24
C ALA A 36 -20.22 10.64 15.15
N SER A 37 -19.57 11.80 15.16
CA SER A 37 -19.69 12.85 14.15
C SER A 37 -18.61 12.81 13.05
N SER A 38 -17.60 11.97 13.21
CA SER A 38 -16.42 11.86 12.33
C SER A 38 -16.25 10.41 11.86
N VAL A 39 -17.34 9.83 11.37
CA VAL A 39 -17.37 8.42 10.97
C VAL A 39 -16.60 8.22 9.66
N PRO A 40 -15.59 7.34 9.63
CA PRO A 40 -14.79 7.02 8.45
C PRO A 40 -15.65 6.43 7.32
N GLN A 41 -15.28 6.65 6.06
CA GLN A 41 -16.07 6.29 4.87
C GLN A 41 -16.57 4.82 4.88
N PRO A 42 -15.72 3.80 5.15
CA PRO A 42 -16.16 2.40 5.19
C PRO A 42 -17.26 2.10 6.22
N PHE A 43 -17.43 2.96 7.23
CA PHE A 43 -18.41 2.80 8.30
C PHE A 43 -19.65 3.68 8.14
N GLN A 44 -19.68 4.56 7.13
CA GLN A 44 -20.82 5.44 6.91
C GLN A 44 -22.06 4.64 6.52
N GLY A 45 -23.19 4.93 7.19
CA GLY A 45 -24.45 4.20 6.98
C GLY A 45 -24.50 2.81 7.60
N ILE A 46 -23.41 2.32 8.22
CA ILE A 46 -23.42 1.09 9.00
C ILE A 46 -24.04 1.37 10.38
N PRO A 47 -24.95 0.51 10.89
CA PRO A 47 -25.44 0.61 12.27
C PRO A 47 -24.30 0.45 13.28
N LEU A 48 -23.87 1.56 13.86
CA LEU A 48 -22.89 1.59 14.95
C LEU A 48 -23.54 1.21 16.28
N PRO A 49 -22.78 0.68 17.25
CA PRO A 49 -23.30 0.44 18.60
C PRO A 49 -23.82 1.74 19.22
N GLY A 50 -24.83 1.65 20.08
CA GLY A 50 -25.47 2.82 20.68
C GLY A 50 -24.55 3.69 21.53
N ALA A 51 -23.45 3.12 22.04
CA ALA A 51 -22.33 3.85 22.62
C ALA A 51 -21.03 3.33 22.00
N LEU A 52 -20.19 4.25 21.50
CA LEU A 52 -18.86 3.91 21.02
C LEU A 52 -17.93 3.58 22.20
N PRO A 53 -16.95 2.69 22.02
CA PRO A 53 -15.98 2.35 23.06
C PRO A 53 -15.25 3.61 23.57
N PRO A 54 -15.05 3.77 24.89
CA PRO A 54 -14.33 4.92 25.44
C PRO A 54 -12.83 4.94 25.06
N THR A 55 -12.32 3.84 24.52
CA THR A 55 -10.96 3.71 23.98
C THR A 55 -10.84 4.23 22.56
N LEU A 56 -11.93 4.60 21.88
CA LEU A 56 -11.90 5.18 20.54
C LEU A 56 -11.85 6.71 20.64
N HIS A 57 -10.82 7.31 20.06
CA HIS A 57 -10.62 8.74 20.04
C HIS A 57 -10.45 9.24 18.61
N CYS A 58 -11.07 10.37 18.28
CA CYS A 58 -10.94 11.00 16.97
C CYS A 58 -10.46 12.43 17.17
N GLY A 59 -9.57 12.88 16.29
CA GLY A 59 -8.94 14.17 16.44
C GLY A 59 -8.60 14.83 15.12
N ARG A 60 -8.27 16.11 15.23
CA ARG A 60 -7.73 16.92 14.14
C ARG A 60 -6.47 17.64 14.59
N LEU A 61 -5.56 17.83 13.65
CA LEU A 61 -4.34 18.61 13.86
C LEU A 61 -4.14 19.57 12.69
N ASP A 62 -4.06 20.87 12.98
CA ASP A 62 -3.65 21.84 11.97
C ASP A 62 -2.12 21.77 11.83
N VAL A 63 -1.62 21.75 10.59
CA VAL A 63 -0.19 21.70 10.26
C VAL A 63 0.11 22.60 9.06
N PRO A 64 1.39 22.97 8.82
CA PRO A 64 1.77 23.64 7.59
C PRO A 64 1.40 22.83 6.34
N MET A 65 0.87 23.50 5.31
CA MET A 65 0.73 22.89 3.99
C MET A 65 2.12 22.63 3.41
N ASP A 66 2.93 23.68 3.32
CA ASP A 66 4.35 23.65 2.98
C ASP A 66 5.18 23.87 4.25
N TYR A 67 5.92 22.84 4.66
CA TYR A 67 6.77 22.88 5.86
C TYR A 67 8.05 23.72 5.67
N SER A 68 8.37 24.16 4.45
CA SER A 68 9.44 25.13 4.20
C SER A 68 9.04 26.56 4.56
N GLN A 69 7.74 26.81 4.74
CA GLN A 69 7.17 28.11 5.08
C GLN A 69 6.64 28.12 6.52
N PRO A 70 6.62 29.28 7.20
CA PRO A 70 6.01 29.38 8.53
C PRO A 70 4.54 28.98 8.53
N PHE A 71 4.09 28.38 9.64
CA PHE A 71 2.68 28.11 9.87
C PHE A 71 1.88 29.43 9.88
N SER A 72 0.84 29.52 9.05
CA SER A 72 -0.03 30.70 8.94
C SER A 72 -1.39 30.33 8.35
N THR A 73 -2.37 31.22 8.43
CA THR A 73 -3.71 30.99 7.84
C THR A 73 -3.68 30.63 6.34
N ASN A 74 -2.68 31.12 5.60
CA ASN A 74 -2.52 30.85 4.17
C ASN A 74 -1.65 29.61 3.87
N ASN A 75 -0.99 29.05 4.89
CA ASN A 75 -0.13 27.88 4.80
C ASN A 75 -0.57 26.85 5.84
N LYS A 76 -1.83 26.42 5.75
CA LYS A 76 -2.45 25.55 6.75
C LYS A 76 -3.33 24.50 6.09
N ILE A 77 -3.15 23.26 6.51
CA ILE A 77 -4.09 22.17 6.31
C ILE A 77 -4.49 21.58 7.67
N THR A 78 -5.60 20.88 7.70
CA THR A 78 -6.15 20.16 8.84
C THR A 78 -6.09 18.66 8.54
N LEU A 79 -5.34 17.94 9.35
CA LEU A 79 -5.27 16.49 9.33
C LEU A 79 -6.41 15.90 10.17
N GLY A 80 -6.99 14.80 9.74
CA GLY A 80 -7.91 13.98 10.50
C GLY A 80 -7.28 12.63 10.83
N PHE A 81 -7.53 12.16 12.06
CA PHE A 81 -7.03 10.88 12.53
C PHE A 81 -7.98 10.25 13.55
N ALA A 82 -7.83 8.94 13.70
CA ALA A 82 -8.45 8.18 14.78
C ALA A 82 -7.39 7.41 15.56
N MET A 83 -7.71 7.10 16.81
CA MET A 83 -6.86 6.31 17.69
C MET A 83 -7.68 5.30 18.49
N TYR A 84 -7.10 4.12 18.68
CA TYR A 84 -7.44 3.27 19.80
C TYR A 84 -6.46 3.56 20.95
N ARG A 85 -6.98 3.86 22.15
CA ARG A 85 -6.19 4.25 23.32
C ARG A 85 -6.56 3.37 24.53
N PRO A 86 -5.70 2.41 24.93
CA PRO A 86 -5.90 1.65 26.15
C PRO A 86 -5.58 2.51 27.38
N SER A 87 -5.98 2.05 28.58
CA SER A 87 -5.77 2.85 29.80
C SER A 87 -4.30 3.06 30.17
N ASN A 88 -3.41 2.15 29.77
CA ASN A 88 -1.97 2.19 30.06
C ASN A 88 -1.19 1.83 28.78
N PRO A 89 -1.05 2.74 27.81
CA PRO A 89 -0.38 2.45 26.56
C PRO A 89 1.12 2.23 26.76
N LYS A 90 1.69 1.26 26.05
CA LYS A 90 3.14 0.95 26.01
C LYS A 90 3.95 1.93 25.16
N GLY A 91 3.29 2.83 24.45
CA GLY A 91 3.89 3.77 23.50
C GLY A 91 2.89 4.18 22.43
N LEU A 92 3.32 5.07 21.54
CA LEU A 92 2.60 5.42 20.31
C LEU A 92 3.01 4.46 19.20
N ILE A 93 2.04 3.87 18.50
CA ILE A 93 2.26 3.17 17.24
C ILE A 93 1.42 3.82 16.14
N ASN A 94 2.06 4.19 15.04
CA ASN A 94 1.37 4.66 13.84
C ASN A 94 1.27 3.52 12.83
N PHE A 95 0.07 3.30 12.30
CA PHE A 95 -0.21 2.28 11.30
C PHE A 95 -0.52 2.93 9.95
N ASN A 96 0.12 2.43 8.89
CA ASN A 96 -0.20 2.81 7.52
C ASN A 96 -0.29 1.57 6.62
N PRO A 97 -1.47 1.24 6.07
CA PRO A 97 -1.67 0.04 5.26
C PRO A 97 -1.15 0.18 3.81
N GLY A 98 -0.61 1.35 3.43
CA GLY A 98 -0.18 1.64 2.07
C GLY A 98 -1.34 1.93 1.11
N GLY A 99 -1.18 1.51 -0.16
CA GLY A 99 -2.06 1.82 -1.28
C GLY A 99 -2.43 3.30 -1.28
N PRO A 100 -1.47 4.21 -1.57
CA PRO A 100 -1.48 5.54 -0.97
C PRO A 100 -2.83 6.20 -1.22
N GLY A 101 -3.38 6.85 -0.20
CA GLY A 101 -4.76 7.31 -0.26
C GLY A 101 -5.82 6.24 -0.02
N SER A 102 -5.48 5.19 0.73
CA SER A 102 -6.43 4.37 1.48
C SER A 102 -7.03 5.15 2.65
N GLU A 103 -8.24 4.78 3.06
CA GLU A 103 -8.85 5.34 4.27
C GLU A 103 -8.18 4.68 5.48
N VAL A 104 -7.38 5.43 6.23
CA VAL A 104 -6.52 4.88 7.29
C VAL A 104 -7.23 4.94 8.63
N ALA A 105 -7.98 5.99 8.91
CA ALA A 105 -8.66 6.19 10.19
C ALA A 105 -9.60 5.03 10.58
N SER A 106 -10.21 4.36 9.60
CA SER A 106 -11.05 3.16 9.77
C SER A 106 -10.35 2.00 10.48
N TYR A 107 -9.02 1.90 10.42
CA TYR A 107 -8.28 0.83 11.11
C TYR A 107 -8.30 1.01 12.63
N ALA A 108 -8.17 2.24 13.13
CA ALA A 108 -8.30 2.51 14.56
C ALA A 108 -9.73 2.25 15.05
N TRP A 109 -10.74 2.54 14.22
CA TRP A 109 -12.13 2.16 14.48
C TRP A 109 -12.30 0.65 14.55
N ALA A 110 -11.73 -0.09 13.60
CA ALA A 110 -11.81 -1.54 13.57
C ALA A 110 -11.15 -2.19 14.78
N VAL A 111 -10.01 -1.67 15.24
CA VAL A 111 -9.36 -2.11 16.49
C VAL A 111 -10.28 -1.83 17.69
N ALA A 112 -10.79 -0.60 17.82
CA ALA A 112 -11.62 -0.23 18.96
C ALA A 112 -12.95 -0.99 19.03
N LEU A 113 -13.56 -1.28 17.87
CA LEU A 113 -14.79 -2.05 17.74
C LEU A 113 -14.55 -3.56 17.73
N ASN A 114 -13.30 -4.02 17.81
CA ASN A 114 -12.92 -5.42 17.78
C ASN A 114 -13.48 -6.18 16.56
N LEU A 115 -13.28 -5.61 15.36
CA LEU A 115 -13.75 -6.18 14.10
C LEU A 115 -12.72 -7.13 13.50
N SER A 116 -13.19 -8.11 12.71
CA SER A 116 -12.31 -9.10 12.06
C SER A 116 -11.27 -8.47 11.13
N VAL A 117 -11.57 -7.33 10.51
CA VAL A 117 -10.61 -6.60 9.65
C VAL A 117 -9.39 -6.08 10.44
N ALA A 118 -9.49 -5.94 11.76
CA ALA A 118 -8.36 -5.58 12.63
C ALA A 118 -7.57 -6.80 13.13
N ALA A 119 -7.99 -8.04 12.79
CA ALA A 119 -7.28 -9.24 13.22
C ALA A 119 -5.77 -9.21 12.91
N PRO A 120 -5.31 -8.73 11.73
CA PRO A 120 -3.87 -8.60 11.42
C PRO A 120 -3.08 -7.75 12.42
N VAL A 121 -3.72 -6.76 13.05
CA VAL A 121 -3.08 -5.81 13.98
C VAL A 121 -3.54 -6.00 15.44
N SER A 122 -4.27 -7.08 15.73
CA SER A 122 -4.90 -7.33 17.05
C SER A 122 -3.90 -7.40 18.21
N GLY A 123 -2.65 -7.78 17.95
CA GLY A 123 -1.56 -7.78 18.95
C GLY A 123 -1.05 -6.39 19.35
N LEU A 124 -1.56 -5.32 18.73
CA LEU A 124 -1.13 -3.94 18.98
C LEU A 124 -2.05 -3.18 19.94
N GLY A 125 -3.05 -3.84 20.54
CA GLY A 125 -4.00 -3.24 21.49
C GLY A 125 -3.40 -2.78 22.84
N ASP A 126 -2.10 -2.97 23.06
CA ASP A 126 -1.40 -2.40 24.23
C ASP A 126 -0.78 -1.03 23.95
N PHE A 127 -0.86 -0.53 22.72
CA PHE A 127 -0.32 0.77 22.31
C PHE A 127 -1.43 1.80 22.12
N ASP A 128 -1.07 3.08 22.20
CA ASP A 128 -1.85 4.13 21.55
C ASP A 128 -1.71 3.91 20.04
N PHE A 129 -2.71 3.26 19.44
CA PHE A 129 -2.74 2.91 18.02
C PHE A 129 -3.29 4.08 17.22
N LEU A 130 -2.41 4.79 16.51
CA LEU A 130 -2.71 5.93 15.66
C LEU A 130 -2.93 5.49 14.22
N ALA A 131 -4.00 5.99 13.61
CA ALA A 131 -4.32 5.82 12.21
C ALA A 131 -4.74 7.18 11.63
N MET A 132 -3.87 7.76 10.80
CA MET A 132 -4.05 9.09 10.22
C MET A 132 -4.29 8.98 8.72
N ASP A 133 -5.38 9.59 8.23
CA ASP A 133 -5.57 9.76 6.80
C ASP A 133 -4.48 10.69 6.27
N VAL A 134 -3.82 10.31 5.19
CA VAL A 134 -2.76 11.16 4.62
C VAL A 134 -3.36 12.43 4.03
N ARG A 135 -2.63 13.53 4.08
CA ARG A 135 -3.03 14.82 3.51
C ARG A 135 -3.52 14.68 2.07
N GLY A 136 -4.58 15.38 1.71
CA GLY A 136 -5.21 15.27 0.39
C GLY A 136 -6.26 14.16 0.29
N THR A 137 -6.51 13.40 1.37
CA THR A 137 -7.42 12.26 1.38
C THR A 137 -8.38 12.28 2.57
N PHE A 138 -9.57 11.70 2.38
CA PHE A 138 -10.59 11.47 3.41
C PHE A 138 -10.78 12.61 4.43
N SER A 139 -10.42 12.40 5.69
CA SER A 139 -10.62 13.39 6.75
C SER A 139 -9.49 14.44 6.84
N SER A 140 -8.43 14.29 6.06
CA SER A 140 -7.24 15.14 6.02
C SER A 140 -7.22 16.03 4.77
N ASN A 141 -7.99 17.11 4.79
CA ASN A 141 -8.08 18.07 3.68
C ASN A 141 -8.17 17.39 2.29
N PRO A 142 -9.24 16.62 2.02
CA PRO A 142 -9.36 15.85 0.79
C PRO A 142 -9.30 16.75 -0.44
N LEU A 143 -8.60 16.30 -1.47
CA LEU A 143 -8.60 16.99 -2.76
C LEU A 143 -10.00 16.93 -3.38
N ASN A 144 -10.39 18.03 -4.01
CA ASN A 144 -11.58 18.10 -4.83
C ASN A 144 -11.13 18.03 -6.29
N CYS A 145 -11.39 16.90 -6.93
CA CYS A 145 -10.97 16.61 -8.30
C CYS A 145 -12.15 16.04 -9.10
N THR A 146 -12.17 16.29 -10.41
CA THR A 146 -13.15 15.72 -11.33
C THR A 146 -12.49 14.59 -12.13
N LEU A 147 -12.97 13.35 -11.96
CA LEU A 147 -12.42 12.19 -12.65
C LEU A 147 -12.42 12.34 -14.18
N GLY A 148 -13.48 12.90 -14.76
CA GLY A 148 -13.57 13.14 -16.21
C GLY A 148 -13.36 11.86 -17.02
N ASP A 149 -12.47 11.92 -18.00
CA ASP A 149 -12.08 10.79 -18.87
C ASP A 149 -10.92 9.96 -18.30
N LEU A 150 -10.56 10.13 -17.02
CA LEU A 150 -9.51 9.34 -16.38
C LEU A 150 -9.88 7.86 -16.44
N ALA A 151 -9.00 7.09 -17.07
CA ALA A 151 -9.07 5.65 -17.12
C ALA A 151 -7.66 5.09 -16.95
N ILE A 152 -7.59 3.87 -16.43
CA ILE A 152 -6.36 3.09 -16.48
C ILE A 152 -6.45 2.27 -17.77
N PRO A 153 -5.52 2.38 -18.70
CA PRO A 153 -5.59 1.58 -19.92
C PRO A 153 -5.08 0.15 -19.69
N SER A 154 -5.66 -0.82 -20.41
CA SER A 154 -5.15 -2.19 -20.47
C SER A 154 -3.89 -2.33 -21.34
N SER A 155 -3.67 -1.37 -22.25
CA SER A 155 -2.56 -1.37 -23.19
C SER A 155 -1.57 -0.26 -22.91
N PHE A 156 -0.35 -0.44 -23.43
CA PHE A 156 0.70 0.57 -23.37
C PHE A 156 0.90 1.24 -24.74
N PRO A 157 1.18 2.56 -24.76
CA PRO A 157 1.36 3.31 -26.00
C PRO A 157 2.52 2.77 -26.84
N THR A 158 2.36 2.77 -28.16
CA THR A 158 3.32 2.22 -29.14
C THR A 158 3.97 3.28 -30.01
N ASN A 159 3.52 4.53 -29.92
CA ASN A 159 4.05 5.69 -30.62
C ASN A 159 3.81 6.97 -29.80
N GLU A 160 4.37 8.09 -30.26
CA GLU A 160 4.27 9.39 -29.60
C GLU A 160 2.82 9.89 -29.44
N ALA A 161 1.97 9.68 -30.46
CA ALA A 161 0.59 10.15 -30.41
C ALA A 161 -0.24 9.38 -29.37
N GLU A 162 -0.03 8.07 -29.27
CA GLU A 162 -0.63 7.24 -28.22
C GLU A 162 -0.10 7.61 -26.84
N PHE A 163 1.20 7.91 -26.71
CA PHE A 163 1.78 8.32 -25.42
C PHE A 163 1.21 9.66 -24.93
N GLU A 164 1.03 10.62 -25.84
CA GLU A 164 0.36 11.88 -25.52
C GLU A 164 -1.11 11.66 -25.10
N ALA A 165 -1.84 10.79 -25.81
CA ALA A 165 -3.20 10.41 -25.45
C ALA A 165 -3.29 9.65 -24.12
N TYR A 166 -2.24 8.91 -23.76
CA TYR A 166 -2.12 8.18 -22.49
C TYR A 166 -2.06 9.13 -21.29
N GLN A 167 -1.40 10.28 -21.44
CA GLN A 167 -1.19 11.26 -20.37
C GLN A 167 -2.23 12.37 -20.31
N ALA A 168 -2.92 12.66 -21.42
CA ALA A 168 -3.87 13.76 -21.50
C ALA A 168 -5.00 13.68 -20.44
N PRO A 169 -5.59 12.51 -20.14
CA PRO A 169 -6.58 12.40 -19.06
C PRO A 169 -6.01 12.73 -17.68
N VAL A 170 -4.75 12.35 -17.42
CA VAL A 170 -4.07 12.67 -16.15
C VAL A 170 -3.83 14.17 -16.02
N ARG A 171 -3.43 14.86 -17.11
CA ARG A 171 -3.31 16.32 -17.12
C ARG A 171 -4.64 17.01 -16.82
N ALA A 172 -5.73 16.55 -17.42
CA ALA A 172 -7.06 17.09 -17.17
C ALA A 172 -7.51 16.86 -15.72
N TYR A 173 -7.26 15.66 -15.19
CA TYR A 173 -7.53 15.31 -13.80
C TYR A 173 -6.72 16.19 -12.84
N ALA A 174 -5.41 16.33 -13.04
CA ALA A 174 -4.54 17.17 -12.23
C ALA A 174 -4.97 18.65 -12.24
N GLN A 175 -5.30 19.19 -13.42
CA GLN A 175 -5.80 20.55 -13.55
C GLN A 175 -7.10 20.75 -12.76
N SER A 176 -8.02 19.78 -12.81
CA SER A 176 -9.24 19.84 -12.00
C SER A 176 -8.94 19.90 -10.50
N CYS A 177 -7.95 19.13 -10.03
CA CYS A 177 -7.52 19.16 -8.64
C CYS A 177 -6.98 20.55 -8.26
N ILE A 178 -6.12 21.14 -9.10
CA ILE A 178 -5.53 22.47 -8.89
C ILE A 178 -6.61 23.56 -8.80
N ASP A 179 -7.60 23.49 -9.70
CA ASP A 179 -8.64 24.49 -9.81
C ASP A 179 -9.68 24.39 -8.69
N GLN A 180 -9.99 23.18 -8.22
CA GLN A 180 -11.11 22.93 -7.33
C GLN A 180 -10.70 22.68 -5.86
N SER A 181 -9.46 22.27 -5.60
CA SER A 181 -8.99 21.98 -4.24
C SER A 181 -8.68 23.25 -3.44
N THR A 182 -8.80 23.11 -2.11
CA THR A 182 -8.51 24.16 -1.12
C THR A 182 -7.78 23.57 0.09
N PRO A 183 -6.78 24.26 0.66
CA PRO A 183 -6.24 25.58 0.26
C PRO A 183 -5.54 25.54 -1.10
N LYS A 184 -5.38 26.72 -1.72
CA LYS A 184 -4.68 26.81 -3.01
C LYS A 184 -3.21 26.40 -2.85
N GLY A 185 -2.72 25.59 -3.78
CA GLY A 185 -1.37 25.02 -3.76
C GLY A 185 -1.25 23.64 -3.12
N ILE A 186 -2.28 23.13 -2.44
CA ILE A 186 -2.22 21.84 -1.73
C ILE A 186 -1.78 20.68 -2.62
N VAL A 187 -2.15 20.68 -3.89
CA VAL A 187 -1.84 19.60 -4.86
C VAL A 187 -0.33 19.34 -5.02
N ALA A 188 0.52 20.33 -4.72
CA ALA A 188 1.98 20.20 -4.76
C ALA A 188 2.60 19.67 -3.45
N HIS A 189 1.78 19.49 -2.40
CA HIS A 189 2.24 19.22 -1.03
C HIS A 189 1.48 18.07 -0.38
N ILE A 190 1.14 17.02 -1.12
CA ILE A 190 0.42 15.82 -0.62
C ILE A 190 1.32 14.58 -0.56
N GLY A 191 2.62 14.76 -0.78
CA GLY A 191 3.56 13.68 -0.98
C GLY A 191 3.99 13.04 0.33
N THR A 192 4.78 11.98 0.21
CA THR A 192 5.37 11.30 1.37
C THR A 192 6.26 12.24 2.18
N ALA A 193 6.99 13.15 1.52
CA ALA A 193 7.93 14.07 2.16
C ALA A 193 7.28 15.00 3.20
N GLU A 194 6.05 15.46 2.95
CA GLU A 194 5.27 16.21 3.93
C GLU A 194 4.48 15.30 4.88
N THR A 195 3.94 14.17 4.40
CA THR A 195 3.20 13.21 5.23
C THR A 195 4.03 12.73 6.43
N VAL A 196 5.33 12.48 6.26
CA VAL A 196 6.19 12.08 7.40
C VAL A 196 6.38 13.18 8.45
N GLN A 197 6.24 14.46 8.06
CA GLN A 197 6.30 15.57 9.01
C GLN A 197 4.99 15.71 9.78
N ASP A 198 3.88 15.35 9.15
CA ASP A 198 2.57 15.27 9.80
C ASP A 198 2.56 14.21 10.89
N TRP A 199 3.13 13.04 10.62
CA TRP A 199 3.32 11.99 11.62
C TRP A 199 4.20 12.46 12.79
N ASP A 200 5.30 13.19 12.53
CA ASP A 200 6.14 13.72 13.61
C ASP A 200 5.43 14.81 14.43
N SER A 201 4.65 15.66 13.76
CA SER A 201 3.83 16.69 14.41
C SER A 201 2.77 16.08 15.32
N LEU A 202 2.12 14.98 14.89
CA LEU A 202 1.20 14.23 15.73
C LEU A 202 1.92 13.57 16.91
N ARG A 203 3.08 12.93 16.68
CA ARG A 203 3.90 12.35 17.76
C ARG A 203 4.22 13.40 18.83
N GLU A 204 4.70 14.57 18.40
CA GLU A 204 5.03 15.66 19.31
C GLU A 204 3.80 16.19 20.06
N ALA A 205 2.68 16.40 19.36
CA ALA A 205 1.44 16.89 19.95
C ALA A 205 0.77 15.88 20.90
N LEU A 206 1.02 14.58 20.69
CA LEU A 206 0.63 13.51 21.62
C LEU A 206 1.63 13.32 22.76
N CYS A 207 2.69 14.15 22.82
CA CYS A 207 3.71 14.17 23.88
C CYS A 207 4.55 12.87 23.96
N TYR A 208 4.72 12.14 22.85
CA TYR A 208 5.58 10.94 22.80
C TYR A 208 6.99 11.27 22.32
N ASP A 209 8.03 10.74 22.96
CA ASP A 209 9.42 10.93 22.52
C ASP A 209 9.73 10.18 21.22
N LYS A 210 9.15 8.98 21.07
CA LYS A 210 9.35 8.09 19.93
C LYS A 210 8.02 7.57 19.40
N MET A 211 8.01 7.26 18.12
CA MET A 211 6.90 6.58 17.45
C MET A 211 7.33 5.15 17.10
N HIS A 212 6.49 4.16 17.34
CA HIS A 212 6.58 2.84 16.70
C HIS A 212 5.80 2.88 15.39
N PHE A 213 6.12 2.02 14.43
CA PHE A 213 5.51 2.08 13.11
C PHE A 213 5.30 0.69 12.53
N LEU A 214 4.12 0.49 11.95
CA LEU A 214 3.82 -0.65 11.08
C LEU A 214 3.34 -0.07 9.74
N GLY A 215 4.19 -0.19 8.72
CA GLY A 215 3.90 0.25 7.36
C GLY A 215 3.83 -0.94 6.43
N ILE A 216 2.82 -0.96 5.57
CA ILE A 216 2.66 -1.95 4.50
C ILE A 216 2.75 -1.24 3.15
N SER A 217 3.36 -1.84 2.13
CA SER A 217 3.32 -1.32 0.76
C SER A 217 3.88 0.11 0.67
N SER A 218 3.20 1.06 0.04
CA SER A 218 3.63 2.47 0.03
C SER A 218 3.82 3.10 1.43
N GLY A 219 3.21 2.52 2.47
CA GLY A 219 3.48 2.89 3.86
C GLY A 219 4.94 2.69 4.26
N THR A 220 5.65 1.74 3.62
CA THR A 220 7.08 1.53 3.86
C THR A 220 7.92 2.67 3.34
N THR A 221 7.58 3.27 2.19
CA THR A 221 8.26 4.48 1.69
C THR A 221 8.22 5.59 2.73
N GLY A 222 7.04 5.78 3.35
CA GLY A 222 6.87 6.71 4.47
C GLY A 222 7.69 6.33 5.70
N GLY A 223 7.69 5.06 6.09
CA GLY A 223 8.47 4.56 7.23
C GLY A 223 9.98 4.79 7.05
N ILE A 224 10.53 4.48 5.87
CA ILE A 224 11.94 4.70 5.52
C ILE A 224 12.26 6.19 5.51
N THR A 225 11.40 7.00 4.89
CA THR A 225 11.57 8.46 4.83
C THR A 225 11.52 9.08 6.23
N TYR A 226 10.63 8.62 7.11
CA TYR A 226 10.55 9.07 8.49
C TYR A 226 11.82 8.68 9.26
N ALA A 227 12.29 7.44 9.13
CA ALA A 227 13.49 6.97 9.81
C ALA A 227 14.76 7.74 9.37
N SER A 228 14.84 8.11 8.09
CA SER A 228 15.93 8.94 7.56
C SER A 228 15.85 10.39 8.06
N LYS A 229 14.65 10.97 8.11
CA LYS A 229 14.43 12.39 8.46
C LYS A 229 14.44 12.66 9.97
N PHE A 230 13.94 11.73 10.77
CA PHE A 230 13.77 11.86 12.23
C PHE A 230 14.38 10.67 12.99
N PRO A 231 15.66 10.32 12.77
CA PRO A 231 16.27 9.09 13.30
C PRO A 231 16.19 8.98 14.83
N GLN A 232 16.22 10.10 15.55
CA GLN A 232 16.12 10.15 17.00
C GLN A 232 14.71 9.83 17.54
N ASN A 233 13.67 10.00 16.71
CA ASN A 233 12.27 9.75 17.06
C ASN A 233 11.81 8.33 16.69
N VAL A 234 12.69 7.51 16.11
CA VAL A 234 12.39 6.13 15.70
C VAL A 234 12.34 5.20 16.92
N GLY A 235 11.20 4.51 17.05
CA GLY A 235 10.95 3.42 17.98
C GLY A 235 11.21 2.05 17.36
N ARG A 236 10.14 1.26 17.17
CA ARG A 236 10.17 -0.10 16.62
C ARG A 236 9.43 -0.05 15.30
N PHE A 237 10.14 -0.23 14.19
CA PHE A 237 9.59 -0.08 12.84
C PHE A 237 9.52 -1.45 12.17
N VAL A 238 8.33 -1.83 11.74
CA VAL A 238 8.08 -2.95 10.83
C VAL A 238 7.66 -2.38 9.49
N LEU A 239 8.37 -2.78 8.44
CA LEU A 239 8.14 -2.40 7.06
C LEU A 239 7.86 -3.68 6.27
N ASP A 240 6.60 -3.92 5.93
CA ASP A 240 6.14 -5.12 5.23
C ASP A 240 5.76 -4.79 3.80
N ALA A 241 6.18 -5.65 2.85
CA ALA A 241 5.90 -5.46 1.43
C ALA A 241 6.52 -4.14 0.90
N ILE A 242 7.86 -4.10 0.85
CA ILE A 242 8.61 -2.83 0.78
C ILE A 242 8.63 -2.20 -0.61
N ILE A 243 8.37 -0.89 -0.67
CA ILE A 243 8.74 0.03 -1.75
C ILE A 243 9.95 0.89 -1.29
N PRO A 244 11.14 0.68 -1.85
CA PRO A 244 12.35 1.36 -1.39
C PRO A 244 12.58 2.69 -2.12
N PRO A 245 12.86 3.79 -1.41
CA PRO A 245 13.54 4.94 -1.99
C PRO A 245 14.92 4.53 -2.55
N GLY A 246 15.30 5.05 -3.71
CA GLY A 246 16.59 4.80 -4.34
C GLY A 246 16.57 3.81 -5.51
N ILE A 247 15.53 3.01 -5.65
CA ILE A 247 15.43 2.03 -6.73
C ILE A 247 15.11 2.71 -8.07
N SER A 248 15.75 2.26 -9.15
CA SER A 248 15.52 2.85 -10.47
C SER A 248 14.16 2.46 -11.04
N ASN A 249 13.60 3.30 -11.91
CA ASN A 249 12.37 2.99 -12.65
C ASN A 249 12.48 1.69 -13.46
N LEU A 250 13.66 1.40 -14.02
CA LEU A 250 13.88 0.16 -14.75
C LEU A 250 13.83 -1.05 -13.82
N ASP A 251 14.44 -0.97 -12.64
CA ASP A 251 14.49 -2.07 -11.68
C ASP A 251 13.13 -2.35 -11.04
N LEU A 252 12.32 -1.30 -10.80
CA LEU A 252 10.92 -1.42 -10.37
C LEU A 252 10.14 -2.31 -11.34
N VAL A 253 10.08 -1.89 -12.61
CA VAL A 253 9.32 -2.58 -13.65
C VAL A 253 9.88 -3.97 -13.95
N THR A 254 11.21 -4.11 -13.99
CA THR A 254 11.88 -5.40 -14.24
C THR A 254 11.57 -6.40 -13.13
N SER A 255 11.53 -5.96 -11.86
CA SER A 255 11.22 -6.84 -10.73
C SER A 255 9.75 -7.25 -10.72
N GLN A 256 8.80 -6.36 -11.04
CA GLN A 256 7.39 -6.73 -11.17
C GLN A 256 7.16 -7.73 -12.29
N ILE A 257 7.87 -7.60 -13.42
CA ILE A 257 7.80 -8.58 -14.51
C ILE A 257 8.34 -9.93 -14.06
N LYS A 258 9.48 -9.98 -13.35
CA LYS A 258 10.00 -11.24 -12.80
C LYS A 258 9.04 -11.87 -11.79
N ALA A 259 8.41 -11.07 -10.92
CA ALA A 259 7.41 -11.54 -9.97
C ALA A 259 6.17 -12.11 -10.68
N ALA A 260 5.66 -11.43 -11.70
CA ALA A 260 4.53 -11.93 -12.50
C ALA A 260 4.87 -13.25 -13.20
N ASN A 261 6.09 -13.38 -13.74
CA ASN A 261 6.57 -14.64 -14.30
C ASN A 261 6.61 -15.77 -13.26
N ARG A 262 7.08 -15.49 -12.04
CA ARG A 262 7.05 -16.46 -10.94
C ARG A 262 5.62 -16.84 -10.55
N LEU A 263 4.70 -15.88 -10.48
CA LEU A 263 3.31 -16.12 -10.13
C LEU A 263 2.55 -16.97 -11.16
N LEU A 264 2.91 -16.89 -12.45
CA LEU A 264 2.38 -17.83 -13.44
C LEU A 264 2.86 -19.27 -13.15
N LEU A 265 4.11 -19.44 -12.70
CA LEU A 265 4.60 -20.75 -12.25
C LEU A 265 3.93 -21.19 -10.95
N ARG A 266 3.57 -20.26 -10.06
CA ARG A 266 2.80 -20.54 -8.84
C ARG A 266 1.38 -21.00 -9.14
N ALA A 267 0.70 -20.37 -10.11
CA ALA A 267 -0.61 -20.81 -10.58
C ALA A 267 -0.57 -22.25 -11.15
N ASP A 268 0.51 -22.59 -11.86
CA ASP A 268 0.77 -23.95 -12.34
C ASP A 268 1.04 -24.92 -11.18
N ALA A 269 1.93 -24.56 -10.25
CA ALA A 269 2.25 -25.35 -9.08
C ALA A 269 1.00 -25.66 -8.23
N TYR A 270 0.15 -24.65 -8.00
CA TYR A 270 -1.13 -24.82 -7.31
C TYR A 270 -2.04 -25.80 -8.07
N CYS A 271 -2.15 -25.67 -9.40
CA CYS A 271 -2.96 -26.55 -10.24
C CYS A 271 -2.53 -28.03 -10.17
N ILE A 272 -1.23 -28.31 -10.00
CA ILE A 272 -0.71 -29.68 -9.84
C ILE A 272 -1.26 -30.34 -8.58
N TYR A 273 -1.55 -29.59 -7.52
CA TYR A 273 -2.04 -30.13 -6.25
C TYR A 273 -3.56 -29.99 -6.08
N ASP A 274 -4.22 -29.16 -6.88
CA ASP A 274 -5.67 -28.98 -6.85
C ASP A 274 -6.37 -29.89 -7.90
N PRO A 275 -7.06 -30.96 -7.47
CA PRO A 275 -7.76 -31.86 -8.39
C PRO A 275 -8.95 -31.21 -9.11
N THR A 276 -9.40 -30.03 -8.66
CA THR A 276 -10.47 -29.26 -9.33
C THR A 276 -9.93 -28.38 -10.46
N CYS A 277 -8.61 -28.17 -10.53
CA CYS A 277 -8.02 -27.39 -11.60
C CYS A 277 -8.21 -28.08 -12.97
N PRO A 278 -8.69 -27.37 -14.01
CA PRO A 278 -8.93 -27.97 -15.33
C PRO A 278 -7.68 -28.54 -16.01
N PHE A 279 -6.49 -28.08 -15.62
CA PHE A 279 -5.22 -28.51 -16.19
C PHE A 279 -4.48 -29.56 -15.33
N HIS A 280 -5.04 -29.95 -14.19
CA HIS A 280 -4.41 -30.85 -13.21
C HIS A 280 -3.87 -32.15 -13.83
N SER A 281 -4.65 -32.79 -14.70
CA SER A 281 -4.29 -34.07 -15.33
C SER A 281 -3.18 -33.97 -16.39
N ILE A 282 -2.90 -32.75 -16.90
CA ILE A 282 -1.82 -32.49 -17.86
C ILE A 282 -0.48 -32.37 -17.11
N GLY A 283 -0.50 -31.86 -15.88
CA GLY A 283 0.66 -31.76 -15.00
C GLY A 283 1.46 -30.48 -15.19
N LYS A 284 2.74 -30.53 -14.78
CA LYS A 284 3.63 -29.36 -14.72
C LYS A 284 3.79 -28.66 -16.08
N GLY A 285 3.63 -27.34 -16.07
CA GLY A 285 3.74 -26.44 -17.22
C GLY A 285 2.44 -26.25 -18.00
N SER A 286 1.34 -26.89 -17.59
CA SER A 286 0.07 -26.85 -18.29
C SER A 286 -0.63 -25.49 -18.21
N VAL A 287 -0.58 -24.80 -17.07
CA VAL A 287 -1.14 -23.45 -16.91
C VAL A 287 -0.30 -22.43 -17.68
N VAL A 288 1.03 -22.58 -17.66
CA VAL A 288 1.94 -21.74 -18.44
C VAL A 288 1.64 -21.86 -19.94
N GLN A 289 1.47 -23.09 -20.43
CA GLN A 289 1.10 -23.34 -21.82
C GLN A 289 -0.29 -22.77 -22.14
N ALA A 290 -1.28 -22.97 -21.26
CA ALA A 290 -2.62 -22.43 -21.42
C ALA A 290 -2.62 -20.90 -21.53
N PHE A 291 -1.85 -20.21 -20.69
CA PHE A 291 -1.68 -18.76 -20.78
C PHE A 291 -1.08 -18.34 -22.13
N SER A 292 -0.01 -19.04 -22.57
CA SER A 292 0.60 -18.78 -23.88
C SER A 292 -0.40 -18.97 -25.03
N ASP A 293 -1.18 -20.05 -25.02
CA ASP A 293 -2.17 -20.35 -26.06
C ASP A 293 -3.30 -19.31 -26.07
N VAL A 294 -3.76 -18.86 -24.90
CA VAL A 294 -4.74 -17.77 -24.78
C VAL A 294 -4.20 -16.47 -25.36
N LEU A 295 -2.94 -16.10 -25.08
CA LEU A 295 -2.31 -14.92 -25.68
C LEU A 295 -2.23 -15.06 -27.21
N GLN A 296 -1.87 -16.23 -27.74
CA GLN A 296 -1.82 -16.47 -29.18
C GLN A 296 -3.20 -16.38 -29.85
N GLN A 297 -4.24 -16.93 -29.22
CA GLN A 297 -5.62 -16.82 -29.71
C GLN A 297 -6.10 -15.36 -29.72
N ALA A 298 -5.81 -14.59 -28.67
CA ALA A 298 -6.13 -13.16 -28.62
C ALA A 298 -5.38 -12.34 -29.69
N LEU A 299 -4.09 -12.62 -29.90
CA LEU A 299 -3.29 -12.01 -30.96
C LEU A 299 -3.83 -12.32 -32.37
N ALA A 300 -4.36 -13.53 -32.57
CA ALA A 300 -4.99 -13.94 -33.82
C ALA A 300 -6.41 -13.37 -34.02
N GLY A 301 -6.96 -12.66 -33.03
CA GLY A 301 -8.33 -12.14 -33.04
C GLY A 301 -9.41 -13.19 -32.75
N ASN A 302 -9.03 -14.38 -32.29
CA ASN A 302 -9.94 -15.50 -31.98
C ASN A 302 -10.48 -15.42 -30.54
N SER A 303 -10.89 -14.22 -30.10
CA SER A 303 -11.09 -13.92 -28.67
C SER A 303 -12.36 -13.16 -28.33
N SER A 304 -13.36 -13.20 -29.22
CA SER A 304 -14.66 -12.53 -28.98
C SER A 304 -14.54 -11.04 -28.61
N GLY A 305 -13.52 -10.36 -29.14
CA GLY A 305 -13.23 -8.94 -28.90
C GLY A 305 -12.32 -8.63 -27.71
N VAL A 306 -11.92 -9.62 -26.91
CA VAL A 306 -10.92 -9.44 -25.85
C VAL A 306 -9.52 -9.34 -26.46
N THR A 307 -8.82 -8.23 -26.24
CA THR A 307 -7.48 -8.03 -26.80
C THR A 307 -6.41 -8.77 -26.01
N VAL A 308 -5.22 -8.97 -26.60
CA VAL A 308 -4.08 -9.55 -25.87
C VAL A 308 -3.69 -8.71 -24.65
N ASP A 309 -3.85 -7.39 -24.73
CA ASP A 309 -3.54 -6.47 -23.64
C ASP A 309 -4.59 -6.55 -22.53
N ASP A 310 -5.85 -6.81 -22.86
CA ASP A 310 -6.88 -7.12 -21.86
C ASP A 310 -6.54 -8.39 -21.08
N VAL A 311 -6.07 -9.45 -21.76
CA VAL A 311 -5.65 -10.70 -21.10
C VAL A 311 -4.48 -10.44 -20.14
N ARG A 312 -3.48 -9.66 -20.56
CA ARG A 312 -2.31 -9.31 -19.75
C ARG A 312 -2.68 -8.46 -18.53
N ALA A 313 -3.51 -7.45 -18.74
CA ALA A 313 -4.04 -6.61 -17.68
C ALA A 313 -4.92 -7.41 -16.71
N ALA A 314 -5.72 -8.35 -17.21
CA ALA A 314 -6.56 -9.23 -16.39
C ALA A 314 -5.70 -10.13 -15.51
N ALA A 315 -4.67 -10.77 -16.08
CA ALA A 315 -3.74 -11.58 -15.32
C ALA A 315 -3.09 -10.75 -14.19
N ASN A 316 -2.53 -9.59 -14.53
CA ASN A 316 -1.82 -8.76 -13.55
C ASN A 316 -2.76 -8.14 -12.49
N ILE A 317 -3.78 -7.40 -12.90
CA ILE A 317 -4.66 -6.63 -12.00
C ILE A 317 -5.73 -7.51 -11.36
N GLY A 318 -6.36 -8.39 -12.14
CA GLY A 318 -7.55 -9.12 -11.71
C GLY A 318 -7.27 -10.41 -10.94
N TYR A 319 -6.10 -11.02 -11.14
CA TYR A 319 -5.82 -12.36 -10.62
C TYR A 319 -4.54 -12.51 -9.81
N LEU A 320 -3.45 -11.83 -10.18
CA LEU A 320 -2.13 -12.06 -9.58
C LEU A 320 -1.68 -10.95 -8.59
N SER A 321 -2.33 -9.79 -8.60
CA SER A 321 -2.03 -8.65 -7.71
C SER A 321 -2.83 -8.74 -6.41
N GLY A 322 -2.27 -8.20 -5.33
CA GLY A 322 -2.84 -8.28 -3.99
C GLY A 322 -2.74 -9.70 -3.45
N ASN A 323 -3.87 -10.41 -3.41
CA ASN A 323 -3.93 -11.82 -3.00
C ASN A 323 -4.21 -12.70 -4.21
N PRO A 324 -3.24 -13.46 -4.75
CA PRO A 324 -3.41 -14.20 -5.98
C PRO A 324 -4.56 -15.23 -5.92
N ASN A 325 -5.46 -15.15 -6.89
CA ASN A 325 -6.59 -16.07 -7.05
C ASN A 325 -6.29 -17.11 -8.14
N PHE A 326 -5.38 -18.03 -7.87
CA PHE A 326 -4.97 -19.07 -8.82
C PHE A 326 -6.15 -19.94 -9.34
N PRO A 327 -7.12 -20.37 -8.50
CA PRO A 327 -8.26 -21.12 -9.00
C PRO A 327 -9.07 -20.34 -10.05
N ALA A 328 -9.39 -19.07 -9.78
CA ALA A 328 -10.16 -18.26 -10.72
C ALA A 328 -9.36 -17.93 -11.98
N PHE A 329 -8.05 -17.72 -11.86
CA PHE A 329 -7.16 -17.52 -13.01
C PHE A 329 -7.13 -18.75 -13.92
N ASN A 330 -6.91 -19.94 -13.35
CA ASN A 330 -6.88 -21.20 -14.10
C ASN A 330 -8.22 -21.47 -14.79
N LEU A 331 -9.35 -21.18 -14.12
CA LEU A 331 -10.67 -21.26 -14.73
C LEU A 331 -10.88 -20.25 -15.86
N ALA A 332 -10.36 -19.02 -15.72
CA ALA A 332 -10.43 -18.00 -16.77
C ALA A 332 -9.68 -18.42 -18.04
N LEU A 333 -8.47 -18.98 -17.89
CA LEU A 333 -7.70 -19.52 -19.01
C LEU A 333 -8.43 -20.69 -19.69
N TYR A 334 -8.95 -21.63 -18.90
CA TYR A 334 -9.71 -22.75 -19.43
C TYR A 334 -10.97 -22.28 -20.17
N GLY A 335 -11.69 -21.31 -19.61
CA GLY A 335 -12.84 -20.68 -20.23
C GLY A 335 -12.51 -20.09 -21.60
N ALA A 336 -11.42 -19.31 -21.69
CA ALA A 336 -10.99 -18.68 -22.94
C ALA A 336 -10.62 -19.70 -24.02
N LEU A 337 -9.88 -20.76 -23.66
CA LEU A 337 -9.55 -21.86 -24.59
C LEU A 337 -10.80 -22.62 -25.11
N ASN A 338 -11.93 -22.51 -24.39
CA ASN A 338 -13.23 -23.08 -24.78
C ASN A 338 -14.21 -22.02 -25.31
N GLY A 339 -13.74 -20.82 -25.66
CA GLY A 339 -14.51 -19.75 -26.30
C GLY A 339 -15.22 -18.78 -25.36
N ASN A 340 -15.10 -18.92 -24.03
CA ASN A 340 -15.65 -17.97 -23.06
C ASN A 340 -14.55 -17.03 -22.52
N TRP A 341 -14.50 -15.81 -23.06
CA TRP A 341 -13.47 -14.82 -22.77
C TRP A 341 -13.85 -13.78 -21.71
N SER A 342 -15.08 -13.85 -21.16
CA SER A 342 -15.62 -12.80 -20.29
C SER A 342 -14.78 -12.53 -19.03
N ALA A 343 -14.18 -13.57 -18.47
CA ALA A 343 -13.30 -13.49 -17.30
C ALA A 343 -11.96 -12.76 -17.57
N LEU A 344 -11.52 -12.69 -18.84
CA LEU A 344 -10.29 -12.01 -19.25
C LEU A 344 -10.55 -10.63 -19.90
N SER A 345 -11.81 -10.17 -19.90
CA SER A 345 -12.14 -8.85 -20.44
C SER A 345 -11.78 -7.75 -19.45
N TYR A 346 -11.07 -6.72 -19.93
CA TYR A 346 -10.71 -5.54 -19.12
C TYR A 346 -11.93 -4.83 -18.52
N ALA A 347 -13.04 -4.81 -19.27
CA ALA A 347 -14.29 -4.18 -18.84
C ALA A 347 -14.88 -4.81 -17.56
N THR A 348 -14.50 -6.05 -17.23
CA THR A 348 -14.98 -6.77 -16.04
C THR A 348 -14.39 -6.20 -14.74
N PHE A 349 -13.15 -5.72 -14.74
CA PHE A 349 -12.43 -5.29 -13.52
C PHE A 349 -12.05 -3.80 -13.50
N ALA A 350 -12.00 -3.13 -14.66
CA ALA A 350 -11.69 -1.70 -14.73
C ALA A 350 -12.61 -0.81 -13.83
N PRO A 351 -13.94 -1.05 -13.75
CA PRO A 351 -14.82 -0.20 -12.94
C PRO A 351 -14.51 -0.24 -11.43
N SER A 352 -14.07 -1.38 -10.90
CA SER A 352 -13.68 -1.53 -9.50
C SER A 352 -12.27 -1.02 -9.23
N TYR A 353 -11.39 -1.06 -10.23
CA TYR A 353 -9.98 -0.69 -10.07
C TYR A 353 -9.76 0.82 -10.15
N LEU A 354 -10.49 1.51 -11.04
CA LEU A 354 -10.31 2.95 -11.29
C LEU A 354 -10.46 3.83 -10.02
N PRO A 355 -11.49 3.68 -9.17
CA PRO A 355 -11.65 4.54 -7.99
C PRO A 355 -10.46 4.43 -7.04
N ALA A 356 -10.00 3.21 -6.75
CA ALA A 356 -8.86 2.96 -5.87
C ALA A 356 -7.56 3.55 -6.42
N PHE A 357 -7.32 3.41 -7.73
CA PHE A 357 -6.16 4.01 -8.36
C PHE A 357 -6.23 5.54 -8.39
N ALA A 358 -7.39 6.13 -8.68
CA ALA A 358 -7.55 7.58 -8.74
C ALA A 358 -7.32 8.26 -7.38
N SER A 359 -7.69 7.60 -6.28
CA SER A 359 -7.35 8.03 -4.92
C SER A 359 -5.86 7.96 -4.60
N SER A 360 -5.09 7.16 -5.34
CA SER A 360 -3.64 6.99 -5.16
C SER A 360 -2.79 7.81 -6.12
N LEU A 361 -3.29 8.06 -7.33
CA LEU A 361 -2.53 8.60 -8.45
C LEU A 361 -1.79 9.90 -8.11
N HIS A 362 -2.46 10.81 -7.39
CA HIS A 362 -1.91 12.12 -7.07
C HIS A 362 -0.73 12.04 -6.08
N ILE A 363 -0.72 11.07 -5.15
CA ILE A 363 0.38 10.83 -4.23
C ILE A 363 1.51 10.09 -4.95
N LEU A 364 1.16 9.02 -5.69
CA LEU A 364 2.12 8.24 -6.47
C LEU A 364 2.92 9.14 -7.41
N CYS A 365 2.26 10.00 -8.19
CA CYS A 365 2.95 10.87 -9.14
C CYS A 365 3.76 11.99 -8.50
N LEU A 366 3.36 12.43 -7.30
CA LEU A 366 4.10 13.45 -6.55
C LEU A 366 5.36 12.87 -5.91
N ASP A 367 5.40 11.58 -5.59
CA ASP A 367 6.61 10.89 -5.10
C ASP A 367 7.47 10.31 -6.24
N GLN A 368 6.86 9.99 -7.38
CA GLN A 368 7.51 9.35 -8.52
C GLN A 368 8.59 10.24 -9.14
N HIS A 369 9.77 9.66 -9.39
CA HIS A 369 10.79 10.29 -10.21
C HIS A 369 10.49 10.07 -11.69
N ILE A 370 10.46 11.15 -12.46
CA ILE A 370 10.28 11.14 -13.91
C ILE A 370 11.56 11.70 -14.55
N ASP A 371 12.45 10.80 -14.98
CA ASP A 371 13.72 11.13 -15.66
C ASP A 371 13.49 11.68 -17.07
N ASP A 372 12.81 10.89 -17.90
CA ASP A 372 12.55 11.13 -19.31
C ASP A 372 11.06 10.92 -19.60
N ASN A 373 10.32 12.03 -19.70
CA ASN A 373 8.90 12.06 -20.00
C ASN A 373 8.59 12.04 -21.51
N THR A 374 9.40 11.34 -22.29
CA THR A 374 9.15 11.12 -23.73
C THR A 374 8.71 9.68 -24.00
N PHE A 375 8.05 9.47 -25.13
CA PHE A 375 7.75 8.12 -25.60
C PHE A 375 9.03 7.29 -25.75
N SER A 376 10.16 7.90 -26.14
CA SER A 376 11.45 7.21 -26.26
C SER A 376 11.91 6.64 -24.91
N GLY A 377 11.87 7.44 -23.84
CA GLY A 377 12.21 7.01 -22.49
C GLY A 377 11.30 5.88 -21.99
N PHE A 378 9.99 6.06 -22.12
CA PHE A 378 9.00 5.02 -21.78
C PHE A 378 9.23 3.72 -22.55
N ASN A 379 9.44 3.81 -23.86
CA ASN A 379 9.68 2.66 -24.73
C ASN A 379 11.03 1.97 -24.44
N ALA A 380 12.05 2.69 -23.97
CA ALA A 380 13.32 2.09 -23.57
C ALA A 380 13.17 1.17 -22.34
N ILE A 381 12.35 1.56 -21.36
CA ILE A 381 11.98 0.69 -20.23
C ILE A 381 11.21 -0.52 -20.76
N ARG A 382 10.20 -0.30 -21.62
CA ARG A 382 9.39 -1.37 -22.22
C ARG A 382 10.22 -2.39 -23.02
N GLN A 383 11.24 -1.94 -23.75
CA GLN A 383 12.14 -2.84 -24.49
C GLN A 383 13.06 -3.64 -23.57
N SER A 384 13.44 -3.05 -22.42
CA SER A 384 14.31 -3.70 -21.45
C SER A 384 13.59 -4.83 -20.72
N ILE A 385 12.31 -4.64 -20.39
CA ILE A 385 11.50 -5.65 -19.71
C ILE A 385 11.26 -6.90 -20.56
N ALA A 386 11.17 -6.75 -21.89
CA ALA A 386 10.99 -7.87 -22.81
C ALA A 386 12.13 -8.91 -22.74
N LYS A 387 13.30 -8.52 -22.21
CA LYS A 387 14.46 -9.42 -22.02
C LYS A 387 14.31 -10.34 -20.81
N VAL A 388 13.50 -9.96 -19.83
CA VAL A 388 13.24 -10.73 -18.61
C VAL A 388 11.84 -11.34 -18.58
N ASP A 389 10.96 -10.93 -19.50
CA ASP A 389 9.58 -11.38 -19.59
C ASP A 389 9.46 -12.74 -20.29
N THR A 390 9.59 -13.82 -19.53
CA THR A 390 9.57 -15.19 -20.08
C THR A 390 8.20 -15.68 -20.49
N ALA A 391 7.12 -15.08 -19.96
CA ALA A 391 5.74 -15.49 -20.18
C ALA A 391 4.93 -14.51 -21.04
N GLN A 392 5.55 -13.44 -21.54
CA GLN A 392 4.90 -12.38 -22.31
C GLN A 392 3.79 -11.65 -21.52
N ILE A 393 4.03 -11.45 -20.21
CA ILE A 393 3.16 -10.68 -19.31
C ILE A 393 3.04 -9.26 -19.82
N SER A 394 4.17 -8.58 -20.08
CA SER A 394 4.31 -7.26 -20.69
C SER A 394 3.52 -6.09 -20.06
N TYR A 395 2.67 -6.36 -19.08
CA TYR A 395 1.81 -5.43 -18.34
C TYR A 395 2.07 -5.55 -16.85
N VAL A 396 2.51 -4.45 -16.23
CA VAL A 396 2.73 -4.33 -14.78
C VAL A 396 2.43 -2.92 -14.29
N GLN A 397 2.05 -2.80 -13.02
CA GLN A 397 1.56 -1.55 -12.42
C GLN A 397 2.60 -0.42 -12.44
N ASP A 398 3.88 -0.72 -12.19
CA ASP A 398 4.92 0.33 -12.13
C ASP A 398 5.12 1.02 -13.49
N LEU A 399 5.01 0.27 -14.59
CA LEU A 399 5.11 0.87 -15.93
C LEU A 399 3.90 1.75 -16.24
N THR A 400 2.71 1.35 -15.79
CA THR A 400 1.49 2.16 -15.84
C THR A 400 1.67 3.47 -15.05
N ILE A 401 2.17 3.39 -13.82
CA ILE A 401 2.43 4.57 -12.97
C ILE A 401 3.43 5.51 -13.64
N ILE A 402 4.59 5.00 -14.09
CA ILE A 402 5.62 5.81 -14.77
C ILE A 402 5.05 6.51 -16.02
N GLY A 403 4.29 5.79 -16.85
CA GLY A 403 3.71 6.35 -18.07
C GLY A 403 2.66 7.42 -17.80
N LEU A 404 1.76 7.18 -16.84
CA LEU A 404 0.68 8.10 -16.49
C LEU A 404 1.18 9.32 -15.73
N CYS A 405 2.14 9.14 -14.82
CA CYS A 405 2.63 10.22 -13.98
C CYS A 405 3.34 11.31 -14.75
N GLY A 406 3.86 11.06 -15.96
CA GLY A 406 4.33 12.12 -16.83
C GLY A 406 3.24 13.15 -17.25
N GLY A 407 1.96 12.84 -17.07
CA GLY A 407 0.85 13.79 -17.21
C GLY A 407 0.56 14.63 -15.96
N TRP A 408 1.16 14.32 -14.81
CA TRP A 408 0.97 15.06 -13.57
C TRP A 408 2.00 16.21 -13.48
N PRO A 409 1.66 17.41 -12.99
CA PRO A 409 2.55 18.58 -13.09
C PRO A 409 3.63 18.67 -12.00
N TYR A 410 3.59 17.82 -10.98
CA TYR A 410 4.47 17.88 -9.82
C TYR A 410 5.15 16.52 -9.59
N HIS A 411 6.48 16.50 -9.44
CA HIS A 411 7.22 15.26 -9.24
C HIS A 411 8.22 15.37 -8.10
N GLY A 412 8.43 14.23 -7.46
CA GLY A 412 9.44 14.02 -6.46
C GLY A 412 10.68 13.38 -7.07
N ASN A 413 11.52 12.88 -6.19
CA ASN A 413 12.64 12.04 -6.59
C ASN A 413 12.71 10.80 -5.69
N SER A 414 11.90 9.79 -6.04
CA SER A 414 11.92 8.47 -5.40
C SER A 414 13.19 7.67 -5.65
N GLN A 415 14.07 8.09 -6.56
CA GLN A 415 15.35 7.42 -6.83
C GLN A 415 16.49 7.90 -5.92
N ILE A 416 16.20 8.72 -4.89
CA ILE A 416 17.18 9.06 -3.86
C ILE A 416 17.18 7.96 -2.79
N PRO A 417 18.30 7.21 -2.61
CA PRO A 417 18.41 6.21 -1.55
C PRO A 417 18.42 6.88 -0.17
N LEU A 418 17.79 6.25 0.82
CA LEU A 418 17.63 6.77 2.18
C LEU A 418 18.17 5.77 3.21
N PRO A 419 19.49 5.55 3.27
CA PRO A 419 20.09 4.59 4.20
C PRO A 419 19.83 4.97 5.65
N THR A 420 19.75 3.95 6.51
CA THR A 420 19.41 4.13 7.92
C THR A 420 20.12 3.10 8.80
N ASP A 421 20.63 3.58 9.93
CA ASP A 421 21.22 2.71 10.96
C ASP A 421 20.20 2.27 12.02
N ALA A 422 18.93 2.69 11.89
CA ALA A 422 17.90 2.33 12.86
C ALA A 422 17.60 0.82 12.80
N PRO A 423 17.62 0.10 13.94
CA PRO A 423 17.16 -1.29 13.98
C PRO A 423 15.68 -1.38 13.60
N MET A 424 15.37 -2.19 12.61
CA MET A 424 14.00 -2.39 12.11
C MET A 424 13.80 -3.79 11.54
N LEU A 425 12.54 -4.16 11.38
CA LEU A 425 12.14 -5.40 10.73
C LEU A 425 11.65 -5.09 9.31
N LEU A 426 12.31 -5.68 8.32
CA LEU A 426 11.93 -5.62 6.91
C LEU A 426 11.25 -6.96 6.58
N VAL A 427 10.07 -6.92 5.96
CA VAL A 427 9.25 -8.12 5.74
C VAL A 427 8.80 -8.20 4.30
N THR A 428 8.81 -9.41 3.75
CA THR A 428 8.46 -9.67 2.35
C THR A 428 7.95 -11.09 2.18
N ALA A 429 7.13 -11.32 1.17
CA ALA A 429 6.81 -12.66 0.68
C ALA A 429 7.66 -12.98 -0.56
N ASP A 430 7.96 -14.26 -0.80
CA ASP A 430 8.74 -14.68 -1.97
C ASP A 430 8.13 -14.23 -3.30
N PHE A 431 6.80 -14.31 -3.42
CA PHE A 431 6.05 -14.09 -4.66
C PHE A 431 5.05 -12.93 -4.57
N ASP A 432 5.40 -11.87 -3.85
CA ASP A 432 4.65 -10.61 -3.90
C ASP A 432 4.79 -9.96 -5.30
N LEU A 433 3.67 -9.68 -5.97
CA LEU A 433 3.67 -8.99 -7.26
C LEU A 433 3.80 -7.48 -7.14
N ASN A 434 3.12 -6.89 -6.16
CA ASN A 434 2.99 -5.45 -6.00
C ASN A 434 4.32 -4.86 -5.54
N THR A 435 4.96 -5.53 -4.58
CA THR A 435 6.27 -5.18 -4.06
C THR A 435 7.18 -6.41 -4.10
N PRO A 436 7.70 -6.76 -5.30
CA PRO A 436 8.59 -7.89 -5.51
C PRO A 436 9.68 -7.97 -4.47
N THR A 437 9.98 -9.17 -4.00
CA THR A 437 10.93 -9.37 -2.90
C THR A 437 12.33 -8.84 -3.18
N GLU A 438 12.70 -8.65 -4.44
CA GLU A 438 13.89 -7.91 -4.86
C GLU A 438 13.97 -6.50 -4.27
N PHE A 439 12.83 -5.82 -4.10
CA PHE A 439 12.73 -4.50 -3.47
C PHE A 439 13.17 -4.53 -2.01
N SER A 440 12.74 -5.57 -1.28
CA SER A 440 13.13 -5.76 0.12
C SER A 440 14.61 -6.13 0.25
N THR A 441 15.18 -6.87 -0.72
CA THR A 441 16.64 -7.09 -0.79
C THR A 441 17.39 -5.78 -0.99
N PHE A 442 16.90 -4.93 -1.89
CA PHE A 442 17.51 -3.63 -2.16
C PHE A 442 17.47 -2.72 -0.92
N GLU A 443 16.32 -2.65 -0.22
CA GLU A 443 16.22 -1.85 1.01
C GLU A 443 17.07 -2.41 2.14
N TRP A 444 17.08 -3.73 2.32
CA TRP A 444 17.84 -4.34 3.41
C TRP A 444 19.35 -4.06 3.31
N ALA A 445 19.88 -3.94 2.09
CA ALA A 445 21.25 -3.50 1.86
C ALA A 445 21.52 -2.05 2.32
N GLN A 446 20.48 -1.21 2.44
CA GLN A 446 20.56 0.17 2.93
C GLN A 446 20.28 0.29 4.44
N ALA A 447 19.81 -0.79 5.08
CA ALA A 447 19.49 -0.86 6.50
C ALA A 447 20.32 -1.96 7.19
N PRO A 448 21.65 -1.78 7.39
CA PRO A 448 22.56 -2.84 7.83
C PRO A 448 22.26 -3.38 9.24
N ASN A 449 21.56 -2.61 10.08
CA ASN A 449 21.10 -3.03 11.42
C ASN A 449 19.69 -3.64 11.40
N GLY A 450 19.07 -3.76 10.21
CA GLY A 450 17.77 -4.37 10.02
C GLY A 450 17.83 -5.89 9.95
N VAL A 451 16.69 -6.52 10.25
CA VAL A 451 16.46 -7.96 10.08
C VAL A 451 15.44 -8.15 8.97
N LEU A 452 15.75 -9.03 8.02
CA LEU A 452 14.86 -9.37 6.91
C LEU A 452 14.10 -10.66 7.23
N VAL A 453 12.78 -10.59 7.23
CA VAL A 453 11.86 -11.73 7.34
C VAL A 453 11.29 -12.01 5.95
N VAL A 454 11.57 -13.21 5.44
CA VAL A 454 11.02 -13.69 4.18
C VAL A 454 9.99 -14.75 4.49
N ARG A 455 8.71 -14.46 4.24
CA ARG A 455 7.64 -15.45 4.26
C ARG A 455 7.67 -16.25 2.96
N HIS A 456 7.62 -17.58 3.09
CA HIS A 456 7.57 -18.46 1.93
C HIS A 456 6.15 -18.61 1.43
N GLY A 457 5.88 -18.05 0.25
CA GLY A 457 4.56 -18.08 -0.38
C GLY A 457 4.22 -16.81 -1.17
N ASP A 458 2.93 -16.63 -1.41
CA ASP A 458 2.33 -15.62 -2.29
C ASP A 458 1.70 -14.47 -1.46
N ASP A 459 0.93 -13.59 -2.08
CA ASP A 459 0.26 -12.40 -1.51
C ASP A 459 1.13 -11.15 -1.29
N HIS A 460 0.42 -10.02 -1.14
CA HIS A 460 0.93 -8.70 -0.79
C HIS A 460 0.61 -8.34 0.66
N GLY A 461 1.64 -8.09 1.48
CA GLY A 461 1.50 -7.77 2.91
C GLY A 461 1.41 -9.02 3.79
N THR A 462 2.54 -9.45 4.32
CA THR A 462 2.68 -10.62 5.21
C THR A 462 1.92 -10.49 6.53
N VAL A 463 1.75 -9.29 7.05
CA VAL A 463 1.03 -9.07 8.32
C VAL A 463 -0.42 -9.52 8.26
N THR A 464 -0.99 -9.66 7.05
CA THR A 464 -2.36 -10.15 6.86
C THR A 464 -2.46 -11.68 6.83
N VAL A 465 -1.34 -12.37 6.66
CA VAL A 465 -1.25 -13.84 6.57
C VAL A 465 -0.87 -14.41 7.93
N SER A 466 -1.76 -15.19 8.53
CA SER A 466 -1.52 -15.81 9.83
C SER A 466 -0.38 -16.82 9.76
N GLY A 467 0.67 -16.63 10.58
CA GLY A 467 1.80 -17.54 10.59
C GLY A 467 3.02 -17.03 11.35
N PRO A 468 4.16 -17.73 11.24
CA PRO A 468 5.41 -17.36 11.91
C PRO A 468 5.93 -15.96 11.55
N ALA A 469 5.78 -15.53 10.28
CA ALA A 469 6.24 -14.22 9.84
C ALA A 469 5.43 -13.07 10.48
N GLN A 470 4.09 -13.12 10.40
CA GLN A 470 3.21 -12.18 11.14
C GLN A 470 3.50 -12.21 12.65
N SER A 471 3.73 -13.40 13.22
CA SER A 471 4.06 -13.52 14.64
C SER A 471 5.37 -12.80 14.99
N ALA A 472 6.37 -12.85 14.11
CA ALA A 472 7.64 -12.14 14.30
C ALA A 472 7.46 -10.62 14.24
N GLU A 473 6.62 -10.11 13.34
CA GLU A 473 6.25 -8.69 13.25
C GLU A 473 5.63 -8.18 14.54
N ILE A 474 4.56 -8.84 14.98
CA ILE A 474 3.83 -8.45 16.19
C ILE A 474 4.71 -8.61 17.44
N ALA A 475 5.53 -9.67 17.52
CA ALA A 475 6.45 -9.88 18.64
C ALA A 475 7.52 -8.78 18.71
N PHE A 476 8.09 -8.38 17.57
CA PHE A 476 9.06 -7.28 17.53
C PHE A 476 8.41 -5.96 17.96
N LEU A 477 7.21 -5.63 17.44
CA LEU A 477 6.50 -4.42 17.85
C LEU A 477 6.18 -4.43 19.35
N ALA A 478 5.74 -5.56 19.91
CA ALA A 478 5.37 -5.69 21.31
C ALA A 478 6.58 -5.66 22.27
N THR A 479 7.71 -6.27 21.90
CA THR A 479 8.83 -6.50 22.82
C THR A 479 10.06 -5.64 22.53
N GLY A 480 10.25 -5.23 21.27
CA GLY A 480 11.48 -4.57 20.79
C GLY A 480 12.64 -5.52 20.54
N ASN A 481 12.45 -6.83 20.73
CA ASN A 481 13.48 -7.83 20.46
C ASN A 481 13.38 -8.24 18.98
N LEU A 482 14.45 -8.01 18.23
CA LEU A 482 14.57 -8.52 16.87
C LEU A 482 14.56 -10.06 16.89
N PRO A 483 13.92 -10.73 15.92
CA PRO A 483 13.89 -12.18 15.88
C PRO A 483 15.29 -12.75 15.55
N SER A 484 15.56 -13.95 16.05
CA SER A 484 16.77 -14.70 15.72
C SER A 484 16.69 -15.27 14.31
N GLY A 485 17.86 -15.50 13.70
CA GLY A 485 17.92 -16.17 12.40
C GLY A 485 17.28 -17.56 12.45
N THR A 486 16.50 -17.88 11.43
CA THR A 486 15.85 -19.19 11.24
C THR A 486 15.70 -19.48 9.75
N ASP A 487 15.56 -20.75 9.41
CA ASP A 487 15.31 -21.27 8.07
C ASP A 487 14.29 -22.41 8.23
N GLU A 488 13.02 -22.05 8.14
CA GLU A 488 11.86 -22.91 8.36
C GLU A 488 10.96 -22.93 7.12
N THR A 489 10.10 -23.94 7.02
CA THR A 489 9.25 -24.15 5.84
C THR A 489 8.43 -22.92 5.43
N LEU A 490 7.92 -22.13 6.37
CA LEU A 490 7.07 -20.97 6.10
C LEU A 490 7.79 -19.63 6.22
N VAL A 491 9.00 -19.60 6.79
CA VAL A 491 9.73 -18.36 7.03
C VAL A 491 11.23 -18.58 7.09
N THR A 492 11.98 -17.67 6.46
CA THR A 492 13.41 -17.49 6.71
C THR A 492 13.65 -16.12 7.31
N ILE A 493 14.47 -16.04 8.36
CA ILE A 493 14.86 -14.78 9.01
C ILE A 493 16.36 -14.59 8.85
N TYR A 494 16.73 -13.49 8.19
CA TYR A 494 18.11 -13.08 7.96
C TYR A 494 18.47 -11.95 8.92
N THR A 495 19.37 -12.23 9.86
CA THR A 495 19.91 -11.21 10.77
C THR A 495 21.00 -10.38 10.10
N SER A 496 21.34 -9.23 10.68
CA SER A 496 22.45 -8.39 10.23
C SER A 496 23.72 -9.21 9.93
N GLY A 497 24.32 -8.96 8.76
CA GLY A 497 25.53 -9.62 8.29
C GLY A 497 25.32 -10.98 7.60
N MET A 498 24.11 -11.53 7.58
CA MET A 498 23.79 -12.71 6.75
C MET A 498 23.73 -12.34 5.26
N GLU A 499 23.96 -13.32 4.41
CA GLU A 499 23.70 -13.22 2.97
C GLU A 499 22.33 -13.80 2.67
N ARG A 500 21.50 -13.09 1.89
CA ARG A 500 20.18 -13.58 1.49
C ARG A 500 20.34 -14.77 0.53
N GLY A 501 19.63 -15.87 0.80
CA GLY A 501 19.53 -16.99 -0.14
C GLY A 501 18.75 -16.61 -1.42
N PRO A 502 18.74 -17.49 -2.43
CA PRO A 502 17.93 -17.29 -3.62
C PRO A 502 16.43 -17.27 -3.26
N ILE A 503 15.62 -16.57 -4.08
CA ILE A 503 14.16 -16.64 -4.01
C ILE A 503 13.73 -18.11 -4.18
N ALA A 504 12.74 -18.56 -3.40
CA ALA A 504 12.27 -19.93 -3.43
C ALA A 504 11.82 -20.36 -4.84
N ASP A 505 12.01 -21.65 -5.17
CA ASP A 505 11.46 -22.22 -6.41
C ASP A 505 9.92 -22.22 -6.32
N PRO A 506 9.22 -21.59 -7.29
CA PRO A 506 7.76 -21.56 -7.32
C PRO A 506 7.07 -22.92 -7.15
N TYR A 507 7.70 -24.02 -7.59
CA TYR A 507 7.12 -25.37 -7.49
C TYR A 507 7.34 -26.07 -6.14
N THR A 508 8.29 -25.59 -5.33
CA THR A 508 8.61 -26.22 -4.04
C THR A 508 8.23 -25.37 -2.85
N ALA A 509 7.98 -24.07 -3.05
CA ALA A 509 7.49 -23.20 -2.01
C ALA A 509 6.12 -23.69 -1.47
N PRO A 510 5.84 -23.52 -0.17
CA PRO A 510 4.60 -23.93 0.45
C PRO A 510 3.37 -23.38 -0.29
N ILE A 511 2.25 -24.08 -0.19
CA ILE A 511 0.97 -23.67 -0.77
C ILE A 511 -0.14 -23.64 0.28
N GLY A 512 -1.21 -22.93 -0.02
CA GLY A 512 -2.42 -22.82 0.80
C GLY A 512 -2.39 -21.66 1.80
N PRO A 513 -3.41 -21.56 2.69
CA PRO A 513 -3.63 -20.33 3.47
C PRO A 513 -2.44 -19.86 4.32
N PRO A 514 -1.63 -20.74 4.96
CA PRO A 514 -0.42 -20.30 5.68
C PRO A 514 0.69 -19.73 4.78
N ALA A 515 0.64 -20.00 3.48
CA ALA A 515 1.55 -19.48 2.46
C ALA A 515 0.97 -18.23 1.75
N GLY A 516 -0.23 -17.78 2.12
CA GLY A 516 -0.95 -16.68 1.46
C GLY A 516 -1.95 -17.15 0.40
N ASP A 517 -1.75 -18.32 -0.19
CA ASP A 517 -2.62 -18.76 -1.28
C ASP A 517 -4.06 -18.99 -0.79
N ILE A 518 -5.01 -18.29 -1.42
CA ILE A 518 -6.43 -18.50 -1.14
C ILE A 518 -6.96 -19.75 -1.85
N THR A 519 -7.46 -20.71 -1.07
CA THR A 519 -8.28 -21.81 -1.58
C THR A 519 -9.66 -21.26 -1.91
N SER A 520 -9.85 -20.74 -3.12
CA SER A 520 -11.11 -20.38 -3.80
C SER A 520 -12.37 -20.05 -2.95
N ALA A 521 -12.98 -18.91 -3.29
CA ALA A 521 -14.35 -18.46 -2.98
C ALA A 521 -14.61 -17.93 -1.56
N VAL A 522 -14.28 -16.65 -1.37
CA VAL A 522 -15.07 -15.76 -0.52
C VAL A 522 -15.87 -14.84 -1.42
#